data_AF-A0A3D3DUJ5-F1
#
_entry.id   AF-A0A3D3DUJ5-F1
#
_cell.length_a   1.000
_cell.length_b   1.000
_cell.length_c   1.000
_cell.angle_alpha   90.00
_cell.angle_beta   90.00
_cell.angle_gamma   90.00
#
_symmetry.space_group_name_H-M   'P 1'
#
loop_
_entity.id
_entity.type
_entity.pdbx_description
1 polymer ?
#
loop_
_entity_poly.entity_id
_entity_poly.type
_entity_poly.pdbx_seq_one_letter_code
_entity_poly.pdbx_strand_id
1 'polypeptide(L)'
;MTLRLFSPCLVFILYVFSMPLTGATEKPTRLIVVELLQKLADERYSVRQLAVKKLQEMGQPAEDILRKMEKHADPEVNARVEGVLEYFADMRKELKWIDPKILNNGQYRSTMGGRAVKVTFRNMTKNPVRIFWIESNGNRKMWRGLLKPGASDVCARTYIGHVWLVTDAAKNPLGVYRINKNGWTIAARDRKEKK
;
A
#
# COMPACT_ATOMS: atom_id res chain seq x y z
N MET A 1 19.65 -64.83 19.93
CA MET A 1 20.37 -64.39 18.72
C MET A 1 19.36 -64.06 17.64
N THR A 2 19.09 -62.77 17.42
CA THR A 2 18.66 -62.15 16.15
C THR A 2 18.43 -60.66 16.42
N LEU A 3 19.50 -59.87 16.24
CA LEU A 3 19.47 -58.42 16.20
C LEU A 3 18.60 -57.98 15.01
N ARG A 4 17.62 -57.10 15.24
CA ARG A 4 17.01 -56.29 14.17
C ARG A 4 17.52 -54.87 14.30
N LEU A 5 18.58 -54.58 13.54
CA LEU A 5 19.00 -53.23 13.19
C LEU A 5 18.02 -52.71 12.14
N PHE A 6 17.22 -51.69 12.47
CA PHE A 6 16.54 -50.88 11.47
C PHE A 6 17.07 -49.45 11.54
N SER A 7 17.69 -49.08 10.43
CA SER A 7 18.40 -47.85 10.15
C SER A 7 17.50 -46.61 10.30
N PRO A 8 17.98 -45.51 10.93
CA PRO A 8 17.28 -44.24 10.89
C PRO A 8 17.47 -43.62 9.50
N CYS A 9 16.40 -43.65 8.70
CA CYS A 9 16.36 -42.99 7.41
C CYS A 9 16.52 -41.47 7.61
N LEU A 10 17.66 -40.95 7.18
CA LEU A 10 18.02 -39.54 7.13
C LEU A 10 16.98 -38.80 6.27
N VAL A 11 15.99 -38.16 6.89
CA VAL A 11 15.08 -37.24 6.21
C VAL A 11 15.83 -35.92 6.02
N PHE A 12 16.65 -35.86 4.98
CA PHE A 12 17.16 -34.61 4.43
C PHE A 12 16.02 -33.92 3.68
N ILE A 13 15.10 -33.30 4.43
CA ILE A 13 14.19 -32.30 3.85
C ILE A 13 15.07 -31.13 3.44
N LEU A 14 15.27 -31.02 2.12
CA LEU A 14 15.76 -29.82 1.46
C LEU A 14 14.85 -28.67 1.88
N TYR A 15 15.27 -27.93 2.90
CA TYR A 15 14.71 -26.62 3.20
C TYR A 15 15.08 -25.74 2.01
N VAL A 16 14.20 -25.67 1.02
CA VAL A 16 14.24 -24.63 0.00
C VAL A 16 14.01 -23.35 0.77
N PHE A 17 15.12 -22.71 1.17
CA PHE A 17 15.12 -21.40 1.78
C PHE A 17 14.54 -20.47 0.71
N SER A 18 13.23 -20.26 0.77
CA SER A 18 12.52 -19.24 0.01
C SER A 18 13.02 -17.90 0.55
N MET A 19 14.20 -17.50 0.07
CA MET A 19 14.75 -16.19 0.28
C MET A 19 13.76 -15.21 -0.36
N PRO A 20 13.14 -14.31 0.41
CA PRO A 20 12.32 -13.28 -0.20
C PRO A 20 13.28 -12.39 -0.98
N LEU A 21 13.14 -12.38 -2.31
CA LEU A 21 13.83 -11.48 -3.24
C LEU A 21 13.45 -10.03 -2.90
N THR A 22 14.05 -9.46 -1.86
CA THR A 22 13.71 -8.12 -1.34
C THR A 22 14.82 -7.10 -1.64
N GLY A 23 15.99 -7.55 -2.09
CA GLY A 23 17.16 -6.67 -2.31
C GLY A 23 17.27 -6.04 -3.70
N ALA A 24 16.48 -6.47 -4.70
CA ALA A 24 16.69 -6.06 -6.10
C ALA A 24 15.95 -4.76 -6.51
N THR A 25 15.06 -4.22 -5.66
CA THR A 25 14.21 -3.07 -6.04
C THR A 25 14.73 -1.72 -5.53
N GLU A 26 15.61 -1.67 -4.52
CA GLU A 26 16.07 -0.39 -3.93
C GLU A 26 16.92 0.45 -4.89
N LYS A 27 17.90 -0.17 -5.56
CA LYS A 27 18.84 0.52 -6.47
C LYS A 27 18.16 1.13 -7.70
N PRO A 28 17.31 0.39 -8.46
CA PRO A 28 16.58 0.97 -9.59
C PRO A 28 15.55 2.01 -9.13
N THR A 29 14.91 1.83 -7.96
CA THR A 29 13.94 2.80 -7.45
C THR A 29 14.60 4.13 -7.09
N ARG A 30 15.78 4.11 -6.45
CA ARG A 30 16.53 5.34 -6.14
C ARG A 30 16.94 6.10 -7.41
N LEU A 31 17.42 5.39 -8.43
CA LEU A 31 17.78 5.98 -9.72
C LEU A 31 16.58 6.68 -10.37
N ILE A 32 15.41 6.01 -10.37
CA ILE A 32 14.16 6.61 -10.90
C ILE A 32 13.78 7.86 -10.10
N VAL A 33 13.84 7.83 -8.76
CA VAL A 33 13.53 9.02 -7.96
C VAL A 33 14.47 10.18 -8.29
N VAL A 34 15.78 9.94 -8.41
CA VAL A 34 16.77 10.98 -8.77
C VAL A 34 16.51 11.54 -10.18
N GLU A 35 16.19 10.69 -11.14
CA GLU A 35 15.81 11.13 -12.50
C GLU A 35 14.55 12.01 -12.46
N LEU A 36 13.56 11.64 -11.63
CA LEU A 36 12.35 12.44 -11.45
C LEU A 36 12.65 13.79 -10.77
N LEU A 37 13.61 13.85 -9.84
CA LEU A 37 14.05 15.11 -9.24
C LEU A 37 14.67 16.06 -10.28
N GLN A 38 15.49 15.55 -11.19
CA GLN A 38 16.00 16.37 -12.29
C GLN A 38 14.86 16.93 -13.15
N LYS A 39 13.83 16.11 -13.42
CA LYS A 39 12.63 16.54 -14.14
C LYS A 39 11.77 17.51 -13.34
N LEU A 40 11.90 17.59 -12.02
CA LEU A 40 11.26 18.64 -11.22
C LEU A 40 11.92 20.01 -11.44
N ALA A 41 13.13 20.10 -11.98
CA ALA A 41 13.80 21.36 -12.32
C ALA A 41 13.54 21.83 -13.77
N ASP A 42 12.91 21.02 -14.62
CA ASP A 42 12.66 21.37 -16.04
C ASP A 42 11.74 22.59 -16.14
N GLU A 43 12.05 23.57 -17.00
CA GLU A 43 11.26 24.80 -17.17
C GLU A 43 9.84 24.54 -17.68
N ARG A 44 9.61 23.43 -18.38
CA ARG A 44 8.30 23.05 -18.89
C ARG A 44 7.42 22.51 -17.78
N TYR A 45 6.34 23.22 -17.51
CA TYR A 45 5.34 22.84 -16.51
C TYR A 45 4.87 21.38 -16.65
N SER A 46 4.59 20.93 -17.88
CA SER A 46 4.10 19.58 -18.15
C SER A 46 5.09 18.48 -17.73
N VAL A 47 6.40 18.71 -17.92
CA VAL A 47 7.46 17.76 -17.54
C VAL A 47 7.53 17.64 -16.01
N ARG A 48 7.48 18.78 -15.31
CA ARG A 48 7.49 18.80 -13.84
C ARG A 48 6.25 18.14 -13.26
N GLN A 49 5.06 18.45 -13.79
CA GLN A 49 3.82 17.84 -13.32
C GLN A 49 3.81 16.33 -13.54
N LEU A 50 4.35 15.86 -14.66
CA LEU A 50 4.51 14.44 -14.91
C LEU A 50 5.46 13.79 -13.90
N ALA A 51 6.56 14.47 -13.53
CA ALA A 51 7.48 13.98 -12.52
C ALA A 51 6.84 13.88 -11.13
N VAL A 52 6.11 14.92 -10.71
CA VAL A 52 5.30 14.92 -9.48
C VAL A 52 4.32 13.75 -9.48
N LYS A 53 3.56 13.58 -10.57
CA LYS A 53 2.58 12.49 -10.70
C LYS A 53 3.24 11.13 -10.56
N LYS A 54 4.39 10.92 -11.23
CA LYS A 54 5.15 9.67 -11.13
C LYS A 54 5.66 9.41 -9.72
N LEU A 55 6.17 10.42 -9.01
CA LEU A 55 6.59 10.28 -7.61
C LEU A 55 5.42 9.88 -6.71
N GLN A 56 4.25 10.49 -6.90
CA GLN A 56 3.04 10.12 -6.17
C GLN A 56 2.59 8.69 -6.51
N GLU A 57 2.67 8.29 -7.77
CA GLU A 57 2.43 6.92 -8.25
C GLU A 57 3.50 5.93 -7.79
N MET A 58 4.62 6.35 -7.21
CA MET A 58 5.56 5.40 -6.61
C MET A 58 5.19 5.06 -5.16
N GLY A 59 4.41 5.90 -4.48
CA GLY A 59 3.93 5.65 -3.12
C GLY A 59 5.02 5.69 -2.05
N GLN A 60 4.97 4.77 -1.08
CA GLN A 60 5.89 4.69 0.06
C GLN A 60 7.38 4.62 -0.34
N PRO A 61 7.81 3.85 -1.36
CA PRO A 61 9.20 3.87 -1.80
C PRO A 61 9.73 5.28 -2.12
N ALA A 62 8.97 6.09 -2.84
CA ALA A 62 9.39 7.46 -3.16
C ALA A 62 9.39 8.35 -1.92
N GLU A 63 8.38 8.23 -1.06
CA GLU A 63 8.35 8.98 0.20
C GLU A 63 9.57 8.67 1.10
N ASP A 64 9.90 7.39 1.27
CA ASP A 64 11.02 6.97 2.11
C ASP A 64 12.36 7.54 1.60
N ILE A 65 12.53 7.63 0.28
CA ILE A 65 13.71 8.22 -0.35
C ILE A 65 13.70 9.74 -0.19
N LEU A 66 12.60 10.41 -0.53
CA LEU A 66 12.45 11.87 -0.43
C LEU A 66 12.71 12.39 0.99
N ARG A 67 12.32 11.63 2.02
CA ARG A 67 12.59 11.99 3.42
C ARG A 67 14.05 11.84 3.84
N LYS A 68 14.80 10.94 3.19
CA LYS A 68 16.21 10.68 3.51
C LYS A 68 17.17 11.53 2.68
N MET A 69 16.68 12.22 1.65
CA MET A 69 17.52 13.07 0.81
C MET A 69 17.83 14.38 1.53
N GLU A 70 19.07 14.85 1.33
CA GLU A 70 19.47 16.20 1.70
C GLU A 70 18.79 17.22 0.78
N LYS A 71 18.72 18.47 1.26
CA LYS A 71 18.15 19.57 0.47
C LYS A 71 18.95 19.73 -0.83
N HIS A 72 18.24 19.85 -1.93
CA HIS A 72 18.81 20.09 -3.25
C HIS A 72 19.39 21.52 -3.33
N ALA A 73 20.40 21.74 -4.19
CA ALA A 73 21.00 23.05 -4.38
C ALA A 73 20.00 24.08 -4.94
N ASP A 74 19.11 23.63 -5.82
CA ASP A 74 18.00 24.42 -6.35
C ASP A 74 16.83 24.51 -5.34
N PRO A 75 16.49 25.70 -4.82
CA PRO A 75 15.39 25.88 -3.87
C PRO A 75 14.02 25.52 -4.47
N GLU A 76 13.85 25.62 -5.79
CA GLU A 76 12.59 25.33 -6.45
C GLU A 76 12.28 23.82 -6.43
N VAL A 77 13.32 23.00 -6.60
CA VAL A 77 13.21 21.54 -6.45
C VAL A 77 12.81 21.18 -5.02
N ASN A 78 13.39 21.85 -4.01
CA ASN A 78 13.04 21.61 -2.61
C ASN A 78 11.57 21.93 -2.32
N ALA A 79 11.07 23.07 -2.77
CA ALA A 79 9.67 23.46 -2.59
C ALA A 79 8.71 22.44 -3.24
N ARG A 80 9.08 21.89 -4.40
CA ARG A 80 8.29 20.86 -5.09
C ARG A 80 8.33 19.51 -4.38
N VAL A 81 9.50 19.11 -3.89
CA VAL A 81 9.65 17.90 -3.06
C VAL A 81 8.83 18.03 -1.78
N GLU A 82 8.84 19.20 -1.16
CA GLU A 82 7.99 19.50 0.01
C GLU A 82 6.51 19.34 -0.32
N GLY A 83 6.02 19.89 -1.43
CA GLY A 83 4.63 19.68 -1.87
C GLY A 83 4.26 18.20 -2.11
N VAL A 84 5.21 17.39 -2.61
CA VAL A 84 5.02 15.93 -2.73
C VAL A 84 4.97 15.26 -1.35
N LEU A 85 5.81 15.67 -0.41
CA LEU A 85 5.82 15.16 0.97
C LEU A 85 4.56 15.59 1.75
N GLU A 86 4.05 16.79 1.50
CA GLU A 86 2.77 17.28 2.02
C GLU A 86 1.60 16.46 1.48
N TYR A 87 1.58 16.17 0.17
CA TYR A 87 0.61 15.26 -0.43
C TYR A 87 0.59 13.90 0.29
N PHE A 88 1.77 13.32 0.54
CA PHE A 88 1.87 12.08 1.30
C PHE A 88 1.40 12.23 2.75
N ALA A 89 1.69 13.37 3.39
CA ALA A 89 1.29 13.65 4.77
C ALA A 89 -0.23 13.80 4.92
N ASP A 90 -0.90 14.47 4.00
CA ASP A 90 -2.35 14.60 4.02
C ASP A 90 -3.03 13.25 3.77
N MET A 91 -2.51 12.44 2.84
CA MET A 91 -2.98 11.07 2.67
C MET A 91 -2.81 10.22 3.93
N ARG A 92 -1.81 10.50 4.80
CA ARG A 92 -1.71 9.84 6.12
C ARG A 92 -2.74 10.32 7.12
N LYS A 93 -3.13 11.60 7.11
CA LYS A 93 -4.17 12.11 8.03
C LYS A 93 -5.52 11.43 7.77
N GLU A 94 -5.78 11.04 6.53
CA GLU A 94 -7.01 10.33 6.15
C GLU A 94 -6.98 8.83 6.50
N LEU A 95 -5.84 8.30 6.93
CA LEU A 95 -5.64 6.90 7.31
C LEU A 95 -6.01 6.68 8.79
N LYS A 96 -7.25 6.24 9.04
CA LYS A 96 -7.59 5.61 10.32
C LYS A 96 -7.22 4.13 10.25
N TRP A 97 -6.07 3.79 10.82
CA TRP A 97 -5.67 2.40 11.04
C TRP A 97 -6.59 1.76 12.09
N ILE A 98 -7.23 0.65 11.72
CA ILE A 98 -7.95 -0.21 12.67
C ILE A 98 -7.13 -1.49 12.78
N ASP A 99 -6.68 -1.84 13.99
CA ASP A 99 -5.92 -3.06 14.23
C ASP A 99 -6.76 -4.28 13.79
N PRO A 100 -6.26 -5.08 12.84
CA PRO A 100 -6.97 -6.26 12.38
C PRO A 100 -7.23 -7.33 13.43
N LYS A 101 -6.55 -7.31 14.59
CA LYS A 101 -6.90 -8.19 15.72
C LYS A 101 -8.32 -7.93 16.24
N ILE A 102 -8.89 -6.74 16.00
CA ILE A 102 -10.27 -6.38 16.34
C ILE A 102 -11.28 -6.97 15.33
N LEU A 103 -10.83 -7.45 14.15
CA LEU A 103 -11.73 -8.08 13.16
C LEU A 103 -12.23 -9.47 13.58
N ASN A 104 -11.56 -10.14 14.52
CA ASN A 104 -11.91 -11.51 14.93
C ASN A 104 -13.28 -11.62 15.62
N ASN A 105 -13.91 -10.51 16.04
CA ASN A 105 -15.22 -10.51 16.69
C ASN A 105 -16.41 -10.11 15.78
N GLY A 106 -16.27 -10.16 14.45
CA GLY A 106 -17.39 -9.88 13.53
C GLY A 106 -17.94 -8.44 13.59
N GLN A 107 -17.19 -7.52 14.22
CA GLN A 107 -17.68 -6.18 14.58
C GLN A 107 -17.72 -5.20 13.39
N TYR A 108 -17.01 -5.49 12.30
CA TYR A 108 -16.90 -4.61 11.14
C TYR A 108 -17.66 -5.16 9.95
N ARG A 109 -18.96 -4.87 9.89
CA ARG A 109 -19.83 -5.17 8.73
C ARG A 109 -20.31 -3.89 8.06
N SER A 110 -20.64 -3.98 6.78
CA SER A 110 -21.30 -2.89 6.07
C SER A 110 -22.71 -2.65 6.61
N THR A 111 -23.08 -1.39 6.75
CA THR A 111 -24.47 -0.98 6.95
C THR A 111 -25.13 -0.75 5.60
N MET A 112 -26.38 -1.19 5.46
CA MET A 112 -27.18 -1.00 4.24
C MET A 112 -27.99 0.31 4.32
N GLY A 113 -28.48 0.78 3.17
CA GLY A 113 -29.36 1.96 3.11
C GLY A 113 -28.65 3.33 3.10
N GLY A 114 -27.32 3.34 3.08
CA GLY A 114 -26.56 4.57 2.87
C GLY A 114 -26.68 5.11 1.45
N ARG A 115 -26.41 6.40 1.26
CA ARG A 115 -26.39 7.03 -0.07
C ARG A 115 -25.21 6.52 -0.90
N ALA A 116 -25.40 6.43 -2.21
CA ALA A 116 -24.34 6.08 -3.15
C ALA A 116 -23.23 7.13 -3.13
N VAL A 117 -21.99 6.67 -3.10
CA VAL A 117 -20.79 7.50 -3.11
C VAL A 117 -19.68 6.86 -3.93
N LYS A 118 -18.73 7.69 -4.35
CA LYS A 118 -17.51 7.26 -5.03
C LYS A 118 -16.37 7.17 -4.02
N VAL A 119 -15.58 6.10 -4.10
CA VAL A 119 -14.35 5.94 -3.33
C VAL A 119 -13.20 5.57 -4.26
N THR A 120 -12.04 6.14 -4.02
CA THR A 120 -10.80 5.80 -4.74
C THR A 120 -9.89 5.03 -3.79
N PHE A 121 -9.44 3.85 -4.22
CA PHE A 121 -8.40 3.10 -3.53
C PHE A 121 -7.07 3.41 -4.17
N ARG A 122 -6.07 3.77 -3.37
CA ARG A 122 -4.70 3.96 -3.84
C ARG A 122 -3.78 3.04 -3.08
N ASN A 123 -3.04 2.21 -3.79
CA ASN A 123 -2.01 1.40 -3.16
C ASN A 123 -0.74 2.24 -3.00
N MET A 124 -0.40 2.60 -1.76
CA MET A 124 0.85 3.32 -1.46
C MET A 124 1.89 2.40 -0.84
N THR A 125 1.63 1.10 -0.67
CA THR A 125 2.61 0.16 -0.14
C THR A 125 3.70 -0.14 -1.16
N LYS A 126 4.77 -0.81 -0.72
CA LYS A 126 5.82 -1.38 -1.60
C LYS A 126 5.35 -2.63 -2.36
N ASN A 127 4.24 -3.25 -1.95
CA ASN A 127 3.78 -4.56 -2.41
C ASN A 127 2.35 -4.54 -2.98
N PRO A 128 1.96 -5.45 -3.88
CA PRO A 128 0.57 -5.52 -4.32
C PRO A 128 -0.41 -5.76 -3.16
N VAL A 129 -1.57 -5.08 -3.18
CA VAL A 129 -2.64 -5.23 -2.17
C VAL A 129 -3.91 -5.81 -2.79
N ARG A 130 -4.78 -6.40 -1.97
CA ARG A 130 -6.15 -6.78 -2.37
C ARG A 130 -7.17 -5.96 -1.61
N ILE A 131 -8.33 -5.78 -2.22
CA ILE A 131 -9.42 -4.99 -1.65
C ILE A 131 -10.68 -5.85 -1.59
N PHE A 132 -11.22 -5.95 -0.38
CA PHE A 132 -12.43 -6.68 -0.08
C PHE A 132 -13.49 -5.71 0.42
N TRP A 133 -14.71 -5.89 -0.05
CA TRP A 133 -15.88 -5.34 0.61
C TRP A 133 -16.29 -6.31 1.73
N ILE A 134 -16.54 -5.79 2.93
CA ILE A 134 -17.09 -6.60 4.01
C ILE A 134 -18.61 -6.49 3.96
N GLU A 135 -19.27 -7.60 3.68
CA GLU A 135 -20.71 -7.67 3.53
C GLU A 135 -21.44 -7.39 4.86
N SER A 136 -22.76 -7.22 4.82
CA SER A 136 -23.59 -6.98 6.01
C SER A 136 -23.61 -8.17 6.99
N ASN A 137 -23.32 -9.38 6.51
CA ASN A 137 -23.13 -10.57 7.34
C ASN A 137 -21.70 -10.71 7.89
N GLY A 138 -20.78 -9.81 7.53
CA GLY A 138 -19.37 -9.87 7.93
C GLY A 138 -18.46 -10.66 7.00
N ASN A 139 -19.00 -11.29 5.94
CA ASN A 139 -18.19 -12.03 4.98
C ASN A 139 -17.34 -11.10 4.10
N ARG A 140 -16.17 -11.60 3.68
CA ARG A 140 -15.25 -10.86 2.80
C ARG A 140 -15.57 -11.16 1.34
N LYS A 141 -16.15 -10.20 0.64
CA LYS A 141 -16.33 -10.27 -0.82
C LYS A 141 -15.18 -9.56 -1.51
N MET A 142 -14.38 -10.32 -2.26
CA MET A 142 -13.28 -9.72 -3.03
C MET A 142 -13.85 -8.80 -4.09
N TRP A 143 -13.45 -7.53 -4.06
CA TRP A 143 -13.89 -6.54 -5.04
C TRP A 143 -12.82 -6.31 -6.10
N ARG A 144 -11.57 -6.10 -5.65
CA ARG A 144 -10.41 -5.96 -6.52
C ARG A 144 -9.35 -6.96 -6.11
N GLY A 145 -8.81 -7.66 -7.12
CA GLY A 145 -7.64 -8.51 -6.99
C GLY A 145 -6.38 -7.70 -6.66
N LEU A 146 -5.22 -8.13 -7.16
CA LEU A 146 -3.98 -7.43 -6.87
C LEU A 146 -3.94 -6.03 -7.52
N LEU A 147 -3.90 -5.00 -6.68
CA LEU A 147 -3.63 -3.62 -7.06
C LEU A 147 -2.13 -3.38 -6.86
N LYS A 148 -1.41 -3.10 -7.96
CA LYS A 148 0.04 -2.89 -7.96
C LYS A 148 0.45 -1.72 -7.05
N PRO A 149 1.68 -1.71 -6.49
CA PRO A 149 2.23 -0.55 -5.81
C PRO A 149 2.03 0.71 -6.65
N GLY A 150 1.59 1.79 -6.01
CA GLY A 150 1.37 3.06 -6.69
C GLY A 150 0.04 3.25 -7.41
N ALA A 151 -0.56 2.13 -7.84
CA ALA A 151 -1.76 2.15 -8.65
C ALA A 151 -2.97 2.63 -7.85
N SER A 152 -3.91 3.25 -8.58
CA SER A 152 -5.21 3.63 -8.03
C SER A 152 -6.33 2.93 -8.79
N ASP A 153 -7.43 2.67 -8.10
CA ASP A 153 -8.64 2.15 -8.70
C ASP A 153 -9.89 2.79 -8.07
N VAL A 154 -10.91 3.01 -8.88
CA VAL A 154 -12.09 3.78 -8.46
C VAL A 154 -13.29 2.84 -8.36
N CYS A 155 -13.84 2.72 -7.16
CA CYS A 155 -15.15 2.12 -6.98
C CYS A 155 -16.21 3.20 -7.20
N ALA A 156 -16.73 3.25 -8.44
CA ALA A 156 -17.69 4.27 -8.87
C ALA A 156 -19.04 4.18 -8.13
N ARG A 157 -19.38 3.02 -7.57
CA ARG A 157 -20.64 2.78 -6.86
C ARG A 157 -20.42 1.98 -5.58
N THR A 158 -20.11 2.67 -4.50
CA THR A 158 -20.21 2.16 -3.12
C THR A 158 -21.21 3.00 -2.33
N TYR A 159 -21.39 2.74 -1.03
CA TYR A 159 -22.38 3.45 -0.22
C TYR A 159 -21.81 3.87 1.14
N ILE A 160 -22.35 4.95 1.70
CA ILE A 160 -22.10 5.34 3.09
C ILE A 160 -22.44 4.16 4.01
N GLY A 161 -21.58 3.87 4.99
CA GLY A 161 -21.70 2.72 5.88
C GLY A 161 -21.03 1.45 5.37
N HIS A 162 -20.60 1.39 4.10
CA HIS A 162 -19.83 0.26 3.60
C HIS A 162 -18.46 0.17 4.28
N VAL A 163 -18.07 -1.06 4.60
CA VAL A 163 -16.78 -1.39 5.20
C VAL A 163 -15.91 -2.09 4.17
N TRP A 164 -14.68 -1.60 4.03
CA TRP A 164 -13.70 -2.09 3.09
C TRP A 164 -12.45 -2.57 3.84
N LEU A 165 -11.97 -3.75 3.49
CA LEU A 165 -10.74 -4.34 4.02
C LEU A 165 -9.69 -4.33 2.92
N VAL A 166 -8.52 -3.80 3.23
CA VAL A 166 -7.32 -3.93 2.41
C VAL A 166 -6.39 -4.95 3.03
N THR A 167 -5.84 -5.85 2.22
CA THR A 167 -4.88 -6.88 2.64
C THR A 167 -3.65 -6.86 1.75
N ASP A 168 -2.58 -7.52 2.20
CA ASP A 168 -1.44 -7.84 1.34
C ASP A 168 -1.75 -9.01 0.37
N ALA A 169 -0.73 -9.43 -0.38
CA ALA A 169 -0.77 -10.58 -1.28
C ALA A 169 -0.93 -11.94 -0.57
N ALA A 170 -0.67 -12.05 0.73
CA ALA A 170 -0.92 -13.23 1.55
C ALA A 170 -2.28 -13.20 2.27
N LYS A 171 -3.11 -12.18 2.02
CA LYS A 171 -4.40 -11.91 2.69
C LYS A 171 -4.26 -11.50 4.17
N ASN A 172 -3.07 -11.10 4.60
CA ASN A 172 -2.92 -10.46 5.90
C ASN A 172 -3.53 -9.06 5.84
N PRO A 173 -4.41 -8.71 6.79
CA PRO A 173 -5.09 -7.43 6.80
C PRO A 173 -4.10 -6.27 7.05
N LEU A 174 -4.16 -5.26 6.18
CA LEU A 174 -3.39 -4.02 6.26
C LEU A 174 -4.24 -2.88 6.83
N GLY A 175 -5.55 -2.86 6.59
CA GLY A 175 -6.42 -1.83 7.17
C GLY A 175 -7.88 -2.03 6.81
N VAL A 176 -8.76 -1.49 7.66
CA VAL A 176 -10.21 -1.54 7.50
C VAL A 176 -10.77 -0.12 7.52
N TYR A 177 -11.64 0.18 6.58
CA TYR A 177 -12.13 1.53 6.32
C TYR A 177 -13.66 1.51 6.20
N ARG A 178 -14.35 2.30 7.02
CA ARG A 178 -15.80 2.51 6.89
C ARG A 178 -16.07 3.83 6.20
N ILE A 179 -16.78 3.78 5.07
CA ILE A 179 -17.14 4.98 4.31
C ILE A 179 -18.16 5.80 5.10
N ASN A 180 -17.86 7.06 5.39
CA ASN A 180 -18.75 7.97 6.12
C ASN A 180 -19.08 9.27 5.37
N LYS A 181 -18.41 9.53 4.24
CA LYS A 181 -18.65 10.69 3.36
C LYS A 181 -18.34 10.36 1.89
N ASN A 182 -18.74 11.23 0.97
CA ASN A 182 -18.44 11.10 -0.46
C ASN A 182 -17.02 11.60 -0.79
N GLY A 183 -16.42 11.09 -1.87
CA GLY A 183 -15.15 11.57 -2.42
C GLY A 183 -13.92 11.15 -1.60
N TRP A 184 -14.02 10.08 -0.83
CA TRP A 184 -12.93 9.64 0.05
C TRP A 184 -11.87 8.85 -0.73
N THR A 185 -10.59 9.06 -0.39
CA THR A 185 -9.48 8.24 -0.87
C THR A 185 -8.99 7.31 0.25
N ILE A 186 -9.01 6.01 0.01
CA ILE A 186 -8.44 5.01 0.91
C ILE A 186 -7.03 4.68 0.40
N ALA A 187 -6.01 5.20 1.10
CA ALA A 187 -4.62 4.94 0.78
C ALA A 187 -4.08 3.75 1.60
N ALA A 188 -3.78 2.62 0.95
CA ALA A 188 -3.15 1.49 1.62
C ALA A 188 -1.66 1.76 1.88
N ARG A 189 -1.12 1.43 3.06
CA ARG A 189 0.30 1.60 3.38
C ARG A 189 0.87 0.40 4.12
N ASP A 190 2.19 0.22 4.03
CA ASP A 190 2.87 -0.86 4.75
C ASP A 190 2.76 -0.64 6.26
N ARG A 191 2.67 -1.73 7.01
CA ARG A 191 2.71 -1.66 8.48
C ARG A 191 4.06 -1.05 8.85
N LYS A 192 4.07 0.03 9.64
CA LYS A 192 5.31 0.43 10.31
C LYS A 192 5.72 -0.75 11.18
N GLU A 193 6.85 -1.39 10.87
CA GLU A 193 7.52 -2.24 11.84
C GLU A 193 7.70 -1.40 13.11
N LYS A 194 7.17 -1.88 14.24
CA LYS A 194 7.53 -1.30 15.52
C LYS A 194 9.04 -1.52 15.65
N LYS A 195 9.81 -0.46 15.47
CA LYS A 195 11.19 -0.42 15.97
C LYS A 195 11.16 -0.41 17.49
#